data_AF-A0A1G7BLP3-F1
#
_entry.id   AF-A0A1G7BLP3-F1
#
_cell.length_a   1.000
_cell.length_b   1.000
_cell.length_c   1.000
_cell.angle_alpha   90.00
_cell.angle_beta   90.00
_cell.angle_gamma   90.00
#
_symmetry.space_group_name_H-M   'P 1'
#
loop_
_entity.id
_entity.type
_entity.pdbx_description
1 polymer ?
#
loop_
_entity_poly.entity_id
_entity_poly.type
_entity_poly.pdbx_seq_one_letter_code
_entity_poly.pdbx_strand_id
1 'polypeptide(L)'
;MPPSDWSFDDLTFTSTTEPGPGQRWSTWSSVQAGRRGPEPRPPWVVTADAALDTDLGAVKSGKEADCFLLERAVPGDPTRSALMIGKRYRDAENRLFHRNATYTEGRRTRNSRDARATARGTAYGREVSAGQWAAAEWAGLVRLWQLGVPVPYPVQLDGTELLMELVADDDGQVAPRLAATRPAPALLASLWEQLEQAMTTMTRAGLVHGDLSPYNLLLAGERLVVIDVPQLVDLVANPQGAELLHRDCRNVTSWFARRGHGDADAAEELFARLLAVAW
;
A
#
# COMPACT_ATOMS: atom_id res chain seq x y z
N MET A 1 47.31 22.42 -35.78
CA MET A 1 46.39 21.34 -35.40
C MET A 1 46.97 20.67 -34.18
N PRO A 2 46.26 20.58 -33.03
CA PRO A 2 46.73 19.71 -31.96
C PRO A 2 46.62 18.25 -32.43
N PRO A 3 47.52 17.34 -32.01
CA PRO A 3 47.41 15.92 -32.35
C PRO A 3 46.19 15.34 -31.64
N SER A 4 45.34 14.66 -32.39
CA SER A 4 44.22 13.87 -31.88
C SER A 4 44.73 12.49 -31.43
N ASP A 5 45.49 12.44 -30.35
CA ASP A 5 45.91 11.19 -29.70
C ASP A 5 44.83 10.71 -28.73
N TRP A 6 43.63 10.44 -29.25
CA TRP A 6 42.59 9.72 -28.52
C TRP A 6 42.39 8.37 -29.19
N SER A 7 42.77 7.29 -28.51
CA SER A 7 42.53 5.91 -28.94
C SER A 7 41.25 5.38 -28.29
N PHE A 8 40.47 4.59 -29.03
CA PHE A 8 39.37 3.81 -28.44
C PHE A 8 39.88 2.78 -27.42
N ASP A 9 41.14 2.36 -27.52
CA ASP A 9 41.76 1.41 -26.58
C ASP A 9 42.09 2.05 -25.21
N ASP A 10 42.06 3.39 -25.10
CA ASP A 10 42.21 4.11 -23.82
C ASP A 10 40.89 4.15 -23.03
N LEU A 11 39.77 3.75 -23.64
CA LEU A 11 38.50 3.58 -22.96
C LEU A 11 38.49 2.25 -22.19
N THR A 12 39.05 2.29 -20.98
CA THR A 12 38.78 1.25 -19.98
C THR A 12 37.31 1.33 -19.58
N PHE A 13 36.46 0.54 -20.24
CA PHE A 13 35.09 0.31 -19.80
C PHE A 13 35.16 -0.54 -18.53
N THR A 14 35.36 0.13 -17.40
CA THR A 14 35.25 -0.52 -16.10
C THR A 14 33.79 -0.88 -15.95
N SER A 15 33.49 -2.17 -15.96
CA SER A 15 32.15 -2.73 -15.79
C SER A 15 31.38 -1.89 -14.77
N THR A 16 30.27 -1.31 -15.25
CA THR A 16 29.18 -0.80 -14.43
C THR A 16 28.96 -1.71 -13.23
N THR A 17 28.77 -1.13 -12.07
CA THR A 17 28.44 -1.82 -10.82
C THR A 17 27.32 -2.82 -11.06
N GLU A 18 27.64 -4.10 -11.26
CA GLU A 18 26.63 -5.14 -11.45
C GLU A 18 25.91 -5.38 -10.11
N PRO A 19 24.59 -5.63 -10.11
CA PRO A 19 23.86 -5.92 -8.89
C PRO A 19 24.47 -7.12 -8.15
N GLY A 20 24.77 -6.95 -6.87
CA GLY A 20 25.20 -8.03 -5.99
C GLY A 20 24.06 -8.97 -5.59
N PRO A 21 24.35 -9.97 -4.73
CA PRO A 21 23.32 -10.85 -4.19
C PRO A 21 22.19 -10.07 -3.50
N GLY A 22 20.93 -10.37 -3.85
CA GLY A 22 19.77 -9.68 -3.28
C GLY A 22 19.52 -8.28 -3.85
N GLN A 23 20.28 -7.87 -4.87
CA GLN A 23 20.10 -6.60 -5.57
C GLN A 23 19.55 -6.80 -6.97
N ARG A 24 18.87 -5.77 -7.48
CA ARG A 24 18.48 -5.64 -8.88
C ARG A 24 18.53 -4.18 -9.29
N TRP A 25 18.62 -3.92 -10.59
CA TRP A 25 18.37 -2.57 -11.10
C TRP A 25 16.95 -2.13 -10.78
N SER A 26 16.80 -0.87 -10.41
CA SER A 26 15.48 -0.27 -10.18
C SER A 26 14.63 -0.37 -11.44
N THR A 27 13.39 -0.83 -11.28
CA THR A 27 12.43 -0.92 -12.40
C THR A 27 11.66 0.38 -12.61
N TRP A 28 12.06 1.48 -11.97
CA TRP A 28 11.36 2.77 -12.06
C TRP A 28 11.10 3.20 -13.50
N SER A 29 12.12 3.15 -14.36
CA SER A 29 12.00 3.60 -15.74
C SER A 29 11.43 2.56 -16.69
N SER A 30 11.41 1.28 -16.30
CA SER A 30 10.81 0.21 -17.10
C SER A 30 9.30 0.07 -16.89
N VAL A 31 8.77 0.45 -15.72
CA VAL A 31 7.31 0.48 -15.50
C VAL A 31 6.63 1.61 -16.28
N GLN A 32 5.41 1.36 -16.73
CA GLN A 32 4.57 2.36 -17.41
C GLN A 32 4.35 3.59 -16.53
N ALA A 33 4.23 4.77 -17.12
CA ALA A 33 4.08 6.03 -16.36
C ALA A 33 2.90 6.00 -15.36
N GLY A 34 1.77 5.37 -15.72
CA GLY A 34 0.60 5.21 -14.83
C GLY A 34 0.78 4.22 -13.67
N ARG A 35 1.96 3.58 -13.58
CA ARG A 35 2.39 2.68 -12.50
C ARG A 35 3.50 3.30 -11.63
N ARG A 36 3.77 4.59 -11.81
CA ARG A 36 4.68 5.39 -10.98
C ARG A 36 3.85 6.30 -10.07
N GLY A 37 4.37 6.57 -8.87
CA GLY A 37 3.63 7.30 -7.85
C GLY A 37 3.17 8.68 -8.33
N PRO A 38 2.03 9.16 -7.79
CA PRO A 38 1.42 10.43 -8.21
C PRO A 38 2.31 11.63 -7.90
N GLU A 39 2.13 12.71 -8.66
CA GLU A 39 2.82 13.97 -8.43
C GLU A 39 2.04 14.89 -7.47
N PRO A 40 2.71 15.77 -6.69
CA PRO A 40 4.16 15.88 -6.56
C PRO A 40 4.75 14.72 -5.76
N ARG A 41 5.89 14.18 -6.23
CA ARG A 41 6.54 13.04 -5.56
C ARG A 41 7.24 13.53 -4.30
N PRO A 42 7.18 12.77 -3.19
CA PRO A 42 8.01 13.05 -2.03
C PRO A 42 9.50 13.11 -2.40
N PRO A 43 10.29 14.02 -1.81
CA PRO A 43 11.69 14.24 -2.18
C PRO A 43 12.58 13.02 -1.90
N TRP A 44 12.15 12.13 -0.99
CA TRP A 44 12.87 10.89 -0.69
C TRP A 44 12.74 9.85 -1.81
N VAL A 45 11.81 9.99 -2.75
CA VAL A 45 11.62 8.99 -3.82
C VAL A 45 12.77 9.05 -4.82
N VAL A 46 13.59 8.00 -4.85
CA VAL A 46 14.68 7.86 -5.82
C VAL A 46 14.15 7.35 -7.16
N THR A 47 14.33 8.15 -8.21
CA THR A 47 13.85 7.89 -9.57
C THR A 47 14.96 7.71 -10.61
N ALA A 48 16.23 7.58 -10.19
CA ALA A 48 17.34 7.40 -11.13
C ALA A 48 17.36 6.00 -11.74
N ASP A 49 17.66 5.93 -13.04
CA ASP A 49 17.81 4.68 -13.79
C ASP A 49 18.97 3.82 -13.27
N ALA A 50 20.02 4.48 -12.77
CA ALA A 50 21.19 3.82 -12.19
C ALA A 50 20.97 3.41 -10.71
N ALA A 51 19.76 3.51 -10.15
CA ALA A 51 19.51 3.07 -8.79
C ALA A 51 19.42 1.53 -8.71
N LEU A 52 19.88 0.97 -7.60
CA LEU A 52 19.73 -0.44 -7.24
C LEU A 52 18.66 -0.58 -6.16
N ASP A 53 17.76 -1.54 -6.35
CA ASP A 53 16.85 -2.04 -5.33
C ASP A 53 17.53 -3.21 -4.60
N THR A 54 17.69 -3.12 -3.28
CA THR A 54 18.32 -4.13 -2.42
C THR A 54 17.30 -4.64 -1.40
N ASP A 55 17.00 -5.95 -1.41
CA ASP A 55 16.17 -6.57 -0.38
C ASP A 55 16.95 -6.66 0.94
N LEU A 56 16.49 -5.97 1.98
CA LEU A 56 17.09 -5.97 3.31
C LEU A 56 16.49 -7.03 4.25
N GLY A 57 15.38 -7.67 3.84
CA GLY A 57 14.79 -8.80 4.55
C GLY A 57 13.27 -8.74 4.63
N ALA A 58 12.66 -9.86 5.05
CA ALA A 58 11.21 -9.94 5.23
C ALA A 58 10.78 -9.22 6.51
N VAL A 59 9.86 -8.26 6.38
CA VAL A 59 9.22 -7.57 7.50
C VAL A 59 8.02 -8.37 8.00
N LYS A 60 7.25 -8.93 7.06
CA LYS A 60 6.06 -9.71 7.36
C LYS A 60 5.79 -10.72 6.27
N SER A 61 5.54 -11.96 6.65
CA SER A 61 4.93 -12.94 5.75
C SER A 61 3.44 -13.05 6.00
N GLY A 62 2.65 -13.11 4.93
CA GLY A 62 1.20 -13.24 4.97
C GLY A 62 0.73 -14.33 4.03
N LYS A 63 -0.54 -14.74 4.20
CA LYS A 63 -1.18 -15.73 3.31
C LYS A 63 -1.29 -15.23 1.87
N GLU A 64 -1.45 -13.92 1.69
CA GLU A 64 -1.76 -13.31 0.40
C GLU A 64 -0.61 -12.53 -0.21
N ALA A 65 0.29 -12.01 0.63
CA ALA A 65 1.46 -11.26 0.21
C ALA A 65 2.53 -11.31 1.31
N ASP A 66 3.78 -11.15 0.90
CA ASP A 66 4.90 -10.89 1.79
C ASP A 66 5.34 -9.43 1.65
N CYS A 67 5.73 -8.82 2.76
CA CYS A 67 6.32 -7.49 2.79
C CYS A 67 7.81 -7.61 3.11
N PHE A 68 8.63 -6.98 2.28
CA PHE A 68 10.08 -6.89 2.43
C PHE A 68 10.49 -5.45 2.69
N LEU A 69 11.49 -5.25 3.55
CA LEU A 69 12.19 -3.98 3.63
C LEU A 69 13.15 -3.92 2.45
N LEU A 70 13.11 -2.84 1.69
CA LEU A 70 13.90 -2.64 0.49
C LEU A 70 14.59 -1.28 0.55
N GLU A 71 15.86 -1.23 0.17
CA GLU A 71 16.57 0.02 -0.07
C GLU A 71 16.70 0.27 -1.57
N ARG A 72 16.29 1.45 -2.03
CA ARG A 72 16.66 1.95 -3.36
C ARG A 72 17.76 2.98 -3.21
N ALA A 73 18.94 2.73 -3.76
CA ALA A 73 20.08 3.65 -3.67
C ALA A 73 20.80 3.81 -5.01
N VAL A 74 21.32 5.01 -5.27
CA VAL A 74 22.25 5.24 -6.39
C VAL A 74 23.67 4.87 -5.93
N PRO A 75 24.35 3.90 -6.59
CA PRO A 75 25.70 3.52 -6.22
C PRO A 75 26.65 4.72 -6.21
N GLY A 76 27.39 4.89 -5.11
CA GLY A 76 28.34 5.99 -4.94
C GLY A 76 27.74 7.33 -4.51
N ASP A 77 26.42 7.43 -4.31
CA ASP A 77 25.76 8.64 -3.82
C ASP A 77 24.91 8.34 -2.57
N PRO A 78 25.46 8.55 -1.36
CA PRO A 78 24.76 8.26 -0.11
C PRO A 78 23.58 9.21 0.17
N THR A 79 23.47 10.32 -0.57
CA THR A 79 22.36 11.27 -0.41
C THR A 79 21.11 10.84 -1.20
N ARG A 80 21.26 9.82 -2.06
CA ARG A 80 20.22 9.31 -2.94
C ARG A 80 19.87 7.87 -2.62
N SER A 81 19.43 7.65 -1.38
CA SER A 81 18.86 6.39 -0.92
C SER A 81 17.47 6.57 -0.32
N ALA A 82 16.67 5.50 -0.35
CA ALA A 82 15.34 5.46 0.22
C ALA A 82 15.02 4.06 0.73
N LEU A 83 14.57 3.97 1.99
CA LEU A 83 13.95 2.76 2.52
C LEU A 83 12.46 2.73 2.18
N MET A 84 11.98 1.57 1.76
CA MET A 84 10.60 1.35 1.34
C MET A 84 10.14 -0.07 1.64
N ILE A 85 8.83 -0.31 1.53
CA ILE A 85 8.25 -1.64 1.61
C ILE A 85 7.97 -2.16 0.20
N GLY A 86 8.51 -3.34 -0.11
CA GLY A 86 8.12 -4.14 -1.26
C GLY A 86 7.08 -5.19 -0.85
N LYS A 87 5.82 -5.00 -1.25
CA LYS A 87 4.74 -5.96 -1.04
C LYS A 87 4.58 -6.84 -2.27
N ARG A 88 4.96 -8.11 -2.14
CA ARG A 88 4.93 -9.12 -3.21
C ARG A 88 3.73 -10.03 -3.01
N TYR A 89 2.80 -10.00 -3.96
CA TYR A 89 1.58 -10.80 -3.89
C TYR A 89 1.82 -12.26 -4.27
N ARG A 90 1.32 -13.18 -3.44
CA ARG A 90 1.39 -14.63 -3.64
C ARG A 90 0.29 -15.13 -4.57
N ASP A 91 0.58 -16.26 -5.20
CA ASP A 91 -0.34 -17.01 -6.03
C ASP A 91 -1.48 -17.63 -5.20
N ALA A 92 -2.62 -17.93 -5.84
CA ALA A 92 -3.92 -18.06 -5.17
C ALA A 92 -4.15 -19.36 -4.36
N GLU A 93 -3.16 -20.22 -4.13
CA GLU A 93 -3.39 -21.56 -3.56
C GLU A 93 -3.98 -21.53 -2.13
N ASN A 94 -3.76 -20.46 -1.35
CA ASN A 94 -4.17 -20.40 0.05
C ASN A 94 -5.37 -19.48 0.37
N ARG A 95 -6.14 -19.04 -0.64
CA ARG A 95 -7.22 -18.04 -0.48
C ARG A 95 -8.60 -18.63 -0.11
N LEU A 96 -8.67 -19.88 0.36
CA LEU A 96 -9.94 -20.58 0.64
C LEU A 96 -10.65 -20.21 1.96
N PHE A 97 -10.11 -19.29 2.77
CA PHE A 97 -10.77 -18.91 4.02
C PHE A 97 -10.73 -17.40 4.21
N HIS A 98 -11.64 -16.69 3.52
CA HIS A 98 -12.59 -15.72 4.09
C HIS A 98 -13.40 -15.06 2.93
N ARG A 99 -14.71 -15.33 2.88
CA ARG A 99 -15.80 -14.58 2.18
C ARG A 99 -15.46 -13.93 0.81
N ASN A 100 -15.16 -14.74 -0.22
CA ASN A 100 -14.85 -14.25 -1.57
C ASN A 100 -16.04 -13.96 -2.50
N ALA A 101 -17.28 -14.31 -2.13
CA ALA A 101 -18.43 -14.09 -3.02
C ALA A 101 -18.77 -12.60 -3.19
N THR A 102 -18.58 -11.79 -2.14
CA THR A 102 -19.01 -10.38 -2.14
C THR A 102 -18.07 -9.44 -2.91
N TYR A 103 -16.75 -9.67 -2.88
CA TYR A 103 -15.76 -8.69 -3.39
C TYR A 103 -15.45 -8.83 -4.89
N THR A 104 -15.87 -9.95 -5.50
CA THR A 104 -15.54 -10.26 -6.89
C THR A 104 -16.64 -9.82 -7.88
N GLU A 105 -17.88 -9.66 -7.42
CA GLU A 105 -19.04 -9.36 -8.29
C GLU A 105 -18.96 -8.03 -9.04
N GLY A 106 -18.15 -7.07 -8.57
CA GLY A 106 -17.92 -5.79 -9.26
C GLY A 106 -16.75 -5.80 -10.27
N ARG A 107 -15.87 -6.80 -10.25
CA ARG A 107 -14.63 -6.79 -11.05
C ARG A 107 -14.88 -7.40 -12.43
N ARG A 108 -15.38 -6.59 -13.38
CA ARG A 108 -15.44 -6.97 -14.80
C ARG A 108 -14.02 -7.12 -15.35
N THR A 109 -13.52 -8.35 -15.42
CA THR A 109 -12.32 -8.69 -16.21
C THR A 109 -12.63 -8.44 -17.70
N ARG A 110 -11.95 -7.47 -18.32
CA ARG A 110 -12.16 -7.11 -19.73
C ARG A 110 -11.79 -8.22 -20.72
N ASN A 111 -11.06 -9.25 -20.28
CA ASN A 111 -10.58 -10.34 -21.13
C ASN A 111 -11.16 -11.69 -20.70
N SER A 112 -12.02 -12.27 -21.54
CA SER A 112 -12.68 -13.55 -21.29
C SER A 112 -11.72 -14.76 -21.22
N ARG A 113 -10.48 -14.62 -21.73
CA ARG A 113 -9.42 -15.63 -21.57
C ARG A 113 -8.85 -15.63 -20.17
N ASP A 114 -8.50 -14.45 -19.65
CA ASP A 114 -7.93 -14.29 -18.30
C ASP A 114 -8.96 -14.69 -17.24
N ALA A 115 -10.22 -14.28 -17.40
CA ALA A 115 -11.32 -14.69 -16.53
C ALA A 115 -11.45 -16.24 -16.42
N ARG A 116 -11.34 -16.94 -17.56
CA ARG A 116 -11.38 -18.41 -17.60
C ARG A 116 -10.13 -19.05 -16.99
N ALA A 117 -8.96 -18.46 -17.19
CA ALA A 117 -7.72 -18.96 -16.61
C ALA A 117 -7.69 -18.83 -15.08
N THR A 118 -8.17 -17.71 -14.55
CA THR A 118 -8.37 -17.47 -13.11
C THR A 118 -9.40 -18.43 -12.52
N ALA A 119 -10.56 -18.59 -13.17
CA ALA A 119 -11.60 -19.53 -12.71
C ALA A 119 -11.12 -20.99 -12.69
N ARG A 120 -10.20 -21.36 -13.59
CA ARG A 120 -9.60 -22.71 -13.66
C ARG A 120 -8.39 -22.91 -12.75
N GLY A 121 -7.92 -21.88 -12.04
CA GLY A 121 -6.78 -21.99 -11.13
C GLY A 121 -5.43 -22.35 -11.79
N THR A 122 -5.28 -22.12 -13.10
CA THR A 122 -4.02 -22.38 -13.82
C THR A 122 -2.86 -21.53 -13.27
N ALA A 123 -1.60 -21.93 -13.47
CA ALA A 123 -0.45 -21.13 -13.04
C ALA A 123 -0.52 -19.68 -13.57
N TYR A 124 -0.79 -19.51 -14.86
CA TYR A 124 -1.06 -18.21 -15.48
C TYR A 124 -2.26 -17.48 -14.85
N GLY A 125 -3.37 -18.19 -14.59
CA GLY A 125 -4.55 -17.61 -13.91
C GLY A 125 -4.27 -17.14 -12.48
N ARG A 126 -3.36 -17.81 -11.77
CA ARG A 126 -2.93 -17.40 -10.42
C ARG A 126 -2.07 -16.15 -10.47
N GLU A 127 -1.13 -16.06 -11.41
CA GLU A 127 -0.31 -14.87 -11.64
C GLU A 127 -1.17 -13.65 -11.99
N VAL A 128 -2.14 -13.82 -12.91
CA VAL A 128 -3.14 -12.80 -13.25
C VAL A 128 -3.91 -12.35 -12.00
N SER A 129 -4.29 -13.29 -11.12
CA SER A 129 -5.00 -12.97 -9.89
C SER A 129 -4.11 -12.17 -8.92
N ALA A 130 -2.86 -12.56 -8.71
CA ALA A 130 -1.92 -11.80 -7.89
C ALA A 130 -1.73 -10.36 -8.43
N GLY A 131 -1.58 -10.21 -9.75
CA GLY A 131 -1.47 -8.90 -10.39
C GLY A 131 -2.72 -8.03 -10.25
N GLN A 132 -3.92 -8.62 -10.26
CA GLN A 132 -5.16 -7.88 -10.02
C GLN A 132 -5.25 -7.32 -8.59
N TRP A 133 -4.73 -8.05 -7.60
CA TRP A 133 -4.71 -7.59 -6.21
C TRP A 133 -3.68 -6.47 -6.00
N ALA A 134 -2.48 -6.63 -6.55
CA ALA A 134 -1.47 -5.57 -6.55
C ALA A 134 -1.99 -4.31 -7.25
N ALA A 135 -2.68 -4.46 -8.39
CA ALA A 135 -3.30 -3.35 -9.11
C ALA A 135 -4.46 -2.69 -8.34
N ALA A 136 -5.25 -3.45 -7.59
CA ALA A 136 -6.33 -2.92 -6.75
C ALA A 136 -5.77 -2.11 -5.58
N GLU A 137 -4.77 -2.63 -4.86
CA GLU A 137 -4.12 -1.88 -3.79
C GLU A 137 -3.41 -0.63 -4.32
N TRP A 138 -2.71 -0.73 -5.44
CA TRP A 138 -2.13 0.42 -6.13
C TRP A 138 -3.16 1.51 -6.41
N ALA A 139 -4.27 1.16 -7.05
CA ALA A 139 -5.33 2.11 -7.37
C ALA A 139 -5.93 2.74 -6.11
N GLY A 140 -6.11 1.94 -5.05
CA GLY A 140 -6.59 2.40 -3.76
C GLY A 140 -5.63 3.39 -3.09
N LEU A 141 -4.35 3.03 -2.96
CA LEU A 141 -3.34 3.90 -2.36
C LEU A 141 -3.19 5.21 -3.14
N VAL A 142 -3.12 5.16 -4.46
CA VAL A 142 -3.03 6.37 -5.30
C VAL A 142 -4.22 7.28 -5.04
N ARG A 143 -5.43 6.71 -5.06
CA ARG A 143 -6.65 7.48 -4.86
C ARG A 143 -6.72 8.10 -3.46
N LEU A 144 -6.44 7.32 -2.42
CA LEU A 144 -6.48 7.77 -1.03
C LEU A 144 -5.41 8.81 -0.73
N TRP A 145 -4.20 8.63 -1.25
CA TRP A 145 -3.12 9.61 -1.10
C TRP A 145 -3.48 10.95 -1.76
N GLN A 146 -4.05 10.93 -2.98
CA GLN A 146 -4.52 12.14 -3.66
C GLN A 146 -5.67 12.86 -2.93
N LEU A 147 -6.45 12.12 -2.13
CA LEU A 147 -7.49 12.68 -1.27
C LEU A 147 -6.94 13.24 0.06
N GLY A 148 -5.64 13.06 0.33
CA GLY A 148 -5.01 13.46 1.59
C GLY A 148 -5.28 12.51 2.75
N VAL A 149 -5.82 11.31 2.49
CA VAL A 149 -5.95 10.27 3.53
C VAL A 149 -4.55 9.79 3.92
N PRO A 150 -4.23 9.68 5.22
CA PRO A 150 -2.94 9.16 5.66
C PRO A 150 -2.78 7.69 5.26
N VAL A 151 -2.14 7.44 4.12
CA VAL A 151 -1.76 6.12 3.61
C VAL A 151 -0.27 6.14 3.24
N PRO A 152 0.40 4.97 3.14
CA PRO A 152 1.75 4.91 2.57
C PRO A 152 1.74 5.47 1.16
N TYR A 153 2.66 6.37 0.83
CA TYR A 153 2.81 6.85 -0.54
C TYR A 153 3.12 5.68 -1.49
N PRO A 154 2.33 5.45 -2.55
CA PRO A 154 2.58 4.39 -3.52
C PRO A 154 3.73 4.81 -4.46
N VAL A 155 4.89 4.15 -4.35
CA VAL A 155 6.08 4.48 -5.14
C VAL A 155 5.95 3.96 -6.57
N GLN A 156 5.73 2.65 -6.73
CA GLN A 156 5.52 2.04 -8.05
C GLN A 156 4.83 0.68 -7.94
N LEU A 157 4.24 0.24 -9.06
CA LEU A 157 3.73 -1.12 -9.22
C LEU A 157 4.39 -1.78 -10.42
N ASP A 158 5.05 -2.91 -10.19
CA ASP A 158 5.68 -3.73 -11.23
C ASP A 158 5.16 -5.17 -11.15
N GLY A 159 4.36 -5.58 -12.14
CA GLY A 159 3.70 -6.89 -12.14
C GLY A 159 2.83 -7.11 -10.90
N THR A 160 3.33 -7.96 -9.99
CA THR A 160 2.69 -8.34 -8.71
C THR A 160 3.36 -7.72 -7.48
N GLU A 161 4.36 -6.87 -7.67
CA GLU A 161 5.09 -6.19 -6.60
C GLU A 161 4.71 -4.70 -6.52
N LEU A 162 4.26 -4.29 -5.35
CA LEU A 162 3.97 -2.90 -5.01
C LEU A 162 5.07 -2.35 -4.10
N LEU A 163 5.77 -1.32 -4.55
CA LEU A 163 6.67 -0.54 -3.71
C LEU A 163 5.92 0.66 -3.12
N MET A 164 6.05 0.87 -1.82
CA MET A 164 5.38 1.95 -1.09
C MET A 164 6.24 2.47 0.06
N GLU A 165 5.90 3.66 0.56
CA GLU A 165 6.53 4.28 1.72
C GLU A 165 6.69 3.29 2.89
N LEU A 166 7.91 3.26 3.46
CA LEU A 166 8.11 2.69 4.77
C LEU A 166 7.51 3.65 5.81
N VAL A 167 6.37 3.27 6.37
CA VAL A 167 5.80 3.97 7.52
C VAL A 167 6.61 3.57 8.75
N ALA A 168 7.46 4.47 9.21
CA ALA A 168 8.34 4.24 10.35
C ALA A 168 7.88 5.00 11.60
N ASP A 169 8.23 4.49 12.78
CA ASP A 169 8.16 5.23 14.03
C ASP A 169 9.34 6.21 14.17
N ASP A 170 9.37 6.93 15.30
CA ASP A 170 10.39 7.96 15.58
C ASP A 170 11.82 7.38 15.68
N ASP A 171 11.95 6.06 15.90
CA ASP A 171 13.22 5.33 15.95
C ASP A 171 13.64 4.78 14.56
N GLY A 172 12.87 5.09 13.51
CA GLY A 172 13.10 4.62 12.15
C GLY A 172 12.75 3.15 11.94
N GLN A 173 12.06 2.50 12.89
CA GLN A 173 11.60 1.12 12.77
C GLN A 173 10.23 1.05 12.12
N VAL A 174 9.87 -0.10 11.57
CA VAL A 174 8.52 -0.30 10.98
C VAL A 174 7.46 0.00 12.02
N ALA A 175 6.56 0.95 11.73
CA ALA A 175 5.53 1.37 12.66
C ALA A 175 4.64 0.19 13.09
N PRO A 176 4.34 0.05 14.39
CA PRO A 176 3.48 -1.02 14.88
C PRO A 176 2.03 -0.84 14.41
N ARG A 177 1.30 -1.96 14.31
CA ARG A 177 -0.15 -1.92 14.14
C ARG A 177 -0.81 -1.35 15.38
N LEU A 178 -1.83 -0.51 15.22
CA LEU A 178 -2.60 0.07 16.33
C LEU A 178 -3.08 -1.02 17.30
N ALA A 179 -3.52 -2.18 16.78
CA ALA A 179 -3.92 -3.35 17.56
C ALA A 179 -2.89 -3.81 18.62
N ALA A 180 -1.60 -3.65 18.33
CA ALA A 180 -0.48 -4.07 19.19
C ALA A 180 -0.01 -2.97 20.15
N THR A 181 -0.58 -1.78 20.07
CA THR A 181 -0.17 -0.61 20.86
C THR A 181 -1.08 -0.38 22.07
N ARG A 182 -0.62 0.45 23.01
CA ARG A 182 -1.39 0.95 24.15
C ARG A 182 -1.13 2.46 24.32
N PRO A 183 -1.70 3.31 23.45
CA PRO A 183 -1.50 4.75 23.51
C PRO A 183 -1.98 5.32 24.86
N ALA A 184 -1.33 6.38 25.32
CA ALA A 184 -1.80 7.13 26.48
C ALA A 184 -3.17 7.80 26.18
N PRO A 185 -4.02 8.07 27.19
CA PRO A 185 -5.35 8.65 26.98
C PRO A 185 -5.34 9.96 26.15
N ALA A 186 -4.34 10.83 26.36
CA ALA A 186 -4.21 12.07 25.59
C ALA A 186 -3.98 11.81 24.10
N LEU A 187 -3.10 10.88 23.75
CA LEU A 187 -2.85 10.48 22.37
C LEU A 187 -4.06 9.77 21.77
N LEU A 188 -4.76 8.95 22.56
CA LEU A 188 -5.93 8.20 22.08
C LEU A 188 -7.03 9.10 21.51
N ALA A 189 -7.28 10.27 22.11
CA ALA A 189 -8.22 11.25 21.58
C ALA A 189 -7.78 11.82 20.22
N SER A 190 -6.50 12.20 20.09
CA SER A 190 -5.97 12.67 18.81
C SER A 190 -6.02 11.59 17.72
N LEU A 191 -5.72 10.33 18.05
CA LEU A 191 -5.81 9.22 17.11
C LEU A 191 -7.24 8.96 16.65
N TRP A 192 -8.23 9.17 17.53
CA TRP A 192 -9.64 9.08 17.18
C TRP A 192 -10.02 10.16 16.17
N GLU A 193 -9.65 11.42 16.42
CA GLU A 193 -9.89 12.54 15.49
C GLU A 193 -9.26 12.30 14.12
N GLN A 194 -8.01 11.80 14.09
CA GLN A 194 -7.33 11.44 12.84
C GLN A 194 -8.09 10.35 12.07
N LEU A 195 -8.56 9.32 12.78
CA LEU A 195 -9.32 8.22 12.18
C LEU A 195 -10.67 8.70 11.63
N GLU A 196 -11.41 9.50 12.40
CA GLU A 196 -12.69 10.07 11.95
C GLU A 196 -12.49 10.93 10.70
N GLN A 197 -11.44 11.75 10.67
CA GLN A 197 -11.13 12.58 9.51
C GLN A 197 -10.76 11.74 8.28
N ALA A 198 -9.99 10.67 8.45
CA ALA A 198 -9.67 9.73 7.38
C ALA A 198 -10.93 9.05 6.82
N MET A 199 -11.78 8.49 7.69
CA MET A 199 -13.03 7.84 7.30
C MET A 199 -13.99 8.82 6.64
N THR A 200 -14.12 10.05 7.16
CA THR A 200 -14.92 11.14 6.58
C THR A 200 -14.47 11.47 5.16
N THR A 201 -13.16 11.59 4.95
CA THR A 201 -12.57 11.89 3.64
C THR A 201 -12.83 10.76 2.64
N MET A 202 -12.68 9.50 3.07
CA MET A 202 -13.02 8.33 2.27
C MET A 202 -14.50 8.31 1.89
N THR A 203 -15.39 8.48 2.88
CA THR A 203 -16.84 8.42 2.69
C THR A 203 -17.36 9.53 1.78
N ARG A 204 -16.86 10.77 1.93
CA ARG A 204 -17.16 11.89 1.01
C ARG A 204 -16.75 11.61 -0.44
N ALA A 205 -15.71 10.80 -0.63
CA ALA A 205 -15.27 10.38 -1.94
C ALA A 205 -16.01 9.14 -2.46
N GLY A 206 -17.04 8.66 -1.74
CA GLY A 206 -17.80 7.44 -2.06
C GLY A 206 -17.02 6.16 -1.80
N LEU A 207 -15.99 6.19 -0.94
CA LEU A 207 -15.11 5.05 -0.68
C LEU A 207 -15.33 4.49 0.74
N VAL A 208 -15.37 3.17 0.83
CA VAL A 208 -15.40 2.42 2.08
C VAL A 208 -14.24 1.43 2.08
N HIS A 209 -13.55 1.30 3.20
CA HIS A 209 -12.41 0.37 3.30
C HIS A 209 -12.85 -1.09 3.18
N GLY A 210 -13.97 -1.45 3.80
CA GLY A 210 -14.60 -2.78 3.73
C GLY A 210 -14.00 -3.82 4.68
N ASP A 211 -12.85 -3.54 5.27
CA ASP A 211 -12.21 -4.36 6.30
C ASP A 211 -11.38 -3.51 7.27
N LEU A 212 -11.80 -2.27 7.54
CA LEU A 212 -11.07 -1.39 8.46
C LEU A 212 -11.13 -1.95 9.88
N SER A 213 -9.97 -2.04 10.50
CA SER A 213 -9.81 -2.49 11.88
C SER A 213 -8.47 -1.98 12.43
N PRO A 214 -8.23 -2.07 13.74
CA PRO A 214 -6.93 -1.71 14.34
C PRO A 214 -5.75 -2.52 13.81
N TYR A 215 -5.98 -3.63 13.10
CA TYR A 215 -4.94 -4.42 12.45
C TYR A 215 -4.51 -3.84 11.10
N ASN A 216 -5.34 -2.98 10.50
CA ASN A 216 -5.12 -2.29 9.22
C ASN A 216 -4.81 -0.79 9.42
N LEU A 217 -4.40 -0.43 10.64
CA LEU A 217 -3.94 0.88 11.04
C LEU A 217 -2.53 0.75 11.61
N LEU A 218 -1.59 1.58 11.15
CA LEU A 218 -0.27 1.74 11.72
C LEU A 218 -0.22 2.99 12.60
N LEU A 219 0.59 2.95 13.66
CA LEU A 219 0.86 4.08 14.54
C LEU A 219 2.34 4.48 14.42
N ALA A 220 2.62 5.54 13.68
CA ALA A 220 3.94 6.12 13.49
C ALA A 220 4.11 7.32 14.43
N GLY A 221 4.65 7.09 15.62
CA GLY A 221 4.67 8.09 16.69
C GLY A 221 3.24 8.49 17.07
N GLU A 222 2.86 9.72 16.75
CA GLU A 222 1.50 10.24 16.98
C GLU A 222 0.60 10.18 15.74
N ARG A 223 1.12 9.71 14.60
CA ARG A 223 0.40 9.67 13.31
C ARG A 223 -0.25 8.32 13.06
N LEU A 224 -1.55 8.34 12.77
CA LEU A 224 -2.31 7.18 12.32
C LEU A 224 -2.24 7.03 10.79
N VAL A 225 -1.95 5.83 10.30
CA VAL A 225 -1.83 5.55 8.86
C VAL A 225 -2.67 4.32 8.49
N VAL A 226 -3.53 4.47 7.48
CA VAL A 226 -4.39 3.41 6.93
C VAL A 226 -3.60 2.56 5.93
N ILE A 227 -3.69 1.24 6.05
CA ILE A 227 -3.01 0.28 5.17
C ILE A 227 -3.97 -0.81 4.70
N ASP A 228 -3.52 -1.62 3.73
CA ASP A 228 -4.23 -2.79 3.23
C ASP A 228 -5.58 -2.47 2.58
N VAL A 229 -5.48 -1.74 1.46
CA VAL A 229 -6.63 -1.20 0.73
C VAL A 229 -7.01 -1.91 -0.59
N PRO A 230 -6.63 -3.18 -0.89
CA PRO A 230 -7.09 -3.85 -2.13
C PRO A 230 -8.60 -4.13 -2.15
N GLN A 231 -9.29 -3.95 -1.02
CA GLN A 231 -10.71 -4.24 -0.83
C GLN A 231 -11.60 -3.00 -0.80
N LEU A 232 -11.09 -1.81 -1.15
CA LEU A 232 -11.92 -0.60 -1.22
C LEU A 232 -13.16 -0.86 -2.08
N VAL A 233 -14.32 -0.49 -1.54
CA VAL A 233 -15.61 -0.60 -2.22
C VAL A 233 -16.24 0.78 -2.41
N ASP A 234 -17.03 0.89 -3.47
CA ASP A 234 -17.88 2.05 -3.70
C ASP A 234 -19.07 2.02 -2.74
N LEU A 235 -19.28 3.11 -2.01
CA LEU A 235 -20.33 3.22 -1.00
C LEU A 235 -21.74 3.10 -1.58
N VAL A 236 -21.95 3.63 -2.79
CA VAL A 236 -23.28 3.78 -3.40
C VAL A 236 -23.54 2.68 -4.42
N ALA A 237 -22.55 2.37 -5.25
CA ALA A 237 -22.68 1.39 -6.31
C ALA A 237 -22.59 -0.06 -5.81
N ASN A 238 -21.98 -0.31 -4.63
CA ASN A 238 -21.98 -1.63 -4.03
C ASN A 238 -23.25 -1.82 -3.18
N PRO A 239 -24.07 -2.86 -3.44
CA PRO A 239 -25.24 -3.16 -2.62
C PRO A 239 -24.95 -3.34 -1.12
N GLN A 240 -23.70 -3.67 -0.76
CA GLN A 240 -23.25 -3.87 0.61
C GLN A 240 -22.43 -2.68 1.16
N GLY A 241 -22.35 -1.55 0.44
CA GLY A 241 -21.48 -0.43 0.79
C GLY A 241 -21.79 0.15 2.18
N ALA A 242 -23.07 0.33 2.49
CA ALA A 242 -23.51 0.84 3.79
C ALA A 242 -23.25 -0.16 4.93
N GLU A 243 -23.51 -1.46 4.75
CA GLU A 243 -23.21 -2.45 5.78
C GLU A 243 -21.70 -2.59 6.03
N LEU A 244 -20.89 -2.50 4.98
CA LEU A 244 -19.43 -2.52 5.09
C LEU A 244 -18.90 -1.29 5.84
N LEU A 245 -19.45 -0.10 5.57
CA LEU A 245 -19.10 1.11 6.30
C LEU A 245 -19.48 1.02 7.79
N HIS A 246 -20.67 0.48 8.09
CA HIS A 246 -21.09 0.23 9.47
C HIS A 246 -20.16 -0.75 10.18
N ARG A 247 -19.77 -1.84 9.51
CA ARG A 247 -18.81 -2.81 10.04
C ARG A 247 -17.46 -2.16 10.34
N ASP A 248 -16.95 -1.32 9.44
CA ASP A 248 -15.72 -0.58 9.64
C ASP A 248 -15.82 0.30 10.90
N CYS A 249 -16.91 1.06 11.06
CA CYS A 249 -17.19 1.87 12.26
C CYS A 249 -17.15 1.02 13.53
N ARG A 250 -17.89 -0.10 13.56
CA ARG A 250 -17.95 -1.00 14.73
C ARG A 250 -16.59 -1.58 15.11
N ASN A 251 -15.79 -1.98 14.11
CA ASN A 251 -14.49 -2.60 14.36
C ASN A 251 -13.53 -1.63 15.06
N VAL A 252 -13.47 -0.39 14.57
CA VAL A 252 -12.56 0.62 15.14
C VAL A 252 -13.08 1.12 16.49
N THR A 253 -14.36 1.47 16.61
CA THR A 253 -14.94 1.98 17.86
C THR A 253 -14.82 0.95 18.99
N SER A 254 -15.04 -0.33 18.70
CA SER A 254 -14.87 -1.41 19.68
C SER A 254 -13.44 -1.52 20.23
N TRP A 255 -12.44 -1.10 19.45
CA TRP A 255 -11.08 -1.01 19.96
C TRP A 255 -10.90 0.24 20.83
N PHE A 256 -11.30 1.42 20.36
CA PHE A 256 -11.19 2.66 21.14
C PHE A 256 -11.95 2.60 22.47
N ALA A 257 -13.16 2.03 22.51
CA ALA A 257 -13.96 1.87 23.72
C ALA A 257 -13.25 0.99 24.75
N ARG A 258 -12.61 -0.11 24.32
CA ARG A 258 -11.78 -0.97 25.20
C ARG A 258 -10.51 -0.28 25.72
N ARG A 259 -10.20 0.94 25.27
CA ARG A 259 -9.08 1.76 25.73
C ARG A 259 -9.55 3.03 26.44
N GLY A 260 -10.87 3.15 26.70
CA GLY A 260 -11.46 4.26 27.43
C GLY A 260 -11.84 5.45 26.57
N HIS A 261 -12.02 5.27 25.26
CA HIS A 261 -12.50 6.32 24.36
C HIS A 261 -13.80 5.90 23.66
N GLY A 262 -14.87 6.66 23.89
CA GLY A 262 -16.22 6.37 23.37
C GLY A 262 -17.05 5.48 24.29
N ASP A 263 -18.36 5.52 24.11
CA ASP A 263 -19.34 4.73 24.84
C ASP A 263 -19.95 3.61 23.96
N ALA A 264 -21.10 3.07 24.37
CA ALA A 264 -21.78 1.99 23.65
C ALA A 264 -22.35 2.44 22.29
N ASP A 265 -22.61 3.74 22.11
CA ASP A 265 -23.30 4.29 20.93
C ASP A 265 -22.33 4.88 19.90
N ALA A 266 -21.05 5.05 20.27
CA ALA A 266 -20.00 5.61 19.41
C ALA A 266 -19.93 5.03 17.98
N ALA A 267 -20.24 3.74 17.80
CA ALA A 267 -20.28 3.13 16.47
C ALA A 267 -21.42 3.65 15.59
N GLU A 268 -22.62 3.78 16.17
CA GLU A 268 -23.81 4.26 15.46
C GLU A 268 -23.71 5.76 15.20
N GLU A 269 -23.16 6.53 16.15
CA GLU A 269 -22.91 7.95 15.97
C GLU A 269 -21.91 8.22 14.83
N LEU A 270 -20.78 7.51 14.83
CA LEU A 270 -19.79 7.64 13.76
C LEU A 270 -20.41 7.27 12.41
N PHE A 271 -21.13 6.15 12.34
CA PHE A 271 -21.79 5.72 11.11
C PHE A 271 -22.81 6.75 10.60
N ALA A 272 -23.64 7.30 11.48
CA ALA A 272 -24.60 8.34 11.12
C ALA A 272 -23.90 9.61 10.62
N ARG A 273 -22.81 10.05 11.27
CA ARG A 273 -22.00 11.19 10.82
C ARG A 273 -21.40 10.95 9.43
N LEU A 274 -20.87 9.76 9.18
CA LEU A 274 -20.27 9.40 7.90
C LEU A 274 -21.32 9.34 6.78
N LEU A 275 -22.48 8.72 7.02
CA LEU A 275 -23.58 8.72 6.05
C LEU A 275 -24.08 10.13 5.74
N ALA A 276 -24.12 11.04 6.72
CA ALA A 276 -24.55 12.40 6.52
C ALA A 276 -23.63 13.21 5.60
N VAL A 277 -22.35 12.84 5.47
CA VAL A 277 -21.39 13.50 4.57
C VAL A 277 -21.22 12.79 3.22
N ALA A 278 -21.87 11.65 3.03
CA ALA A 278 -21.83 10.91 1.76
C ALA A 278 -22.63 11.60 0.63
N TRP A 279 -23.35 12.69 0.93
CA TRP A 279 -24.29 13.38 0.06
C TRP A 279 -24.06 14.89 0.02
#